data_AF-A0A938NCI6-F1
#
_entry.id   AF-A0A938NCI6-F1
#
_cell.length_a   1.000
_cell.length_b   1.000
_cell.length_c   1.000
_cell.angle_alpha   90.00
_cell.angle_beta   90.00
_cell.angle_gamma   90.00
#
_symmetry.space_group_name_H-M   'P 1'
#
loop_
_entity.id
_entity.type
_entity.pdbx_description
1 polymer ?
#
loop_
_entity_poly.entity_id
_entity_poly.type
_entity_poly.pdbx_seq_one_letter_code
_entity_poly.pdbx_strand_id
1 'polypeptide(L)'
;MALAEPSFYTNRCASCHSDDTPTCNGCHEHRGNVQAHLNAAYYAPGDPLTVILTGGQEYGWIRGILYDHNDVVVALATGPTGTGDDGGTGDIVFPVSLVATAPTAAGDYIWEAAWFGGVSAGGGAHEELRRPVTVHVEIITGVPELPFDPEGGSWSTIKALY
;
A
#
# COMPACT_ATOMS: atom_id res chain seq x y z
N MET A 1 -3.82 -23.33 12.13
CA MET A 1 -2.49 -22.80 11.72
C MET A 1 -1.61 -23.99 11.41
N ALA A 2 -1.18 -24.15 10.16
CA ALA A 2 -0.16 -25.15 9.80
C ALA A 2 1.22 -24.54 10.09
N LEU A 3 2.15 -25.33 10.61
CA LEU A 3 3.55 -24.92 10.76
C LEU A 3 4.24 -25.15 9.41
N ALA A 4 5.10 -24.23 8.98
CA ALA A 4 5.99 -24.52 7.86
C ALA A 4 6.84 -25.72 8.29
N GLU A 5 7.10 -26.66 7.38
CA GLU A 5 8.13 -27.67 7.60
C GLU A 5 9.42 -26.92 7.97
N PRO A 6 10.02 -27.13 9.16
CA PRO A 6 11.10 -26.28 9.68
C PRO A 6 12.30 -26.11 8.75
N SER A 7 12.53 -27.09 7.88
CA SER A 7 13.58 -27.04 6.86
C SER A 7 13.29 -26.06 5.72
N PHE A 8 12.03 -25.73 5.41
CA PHE A 8 11.70 -24.76 4.36
C PHE A 8 12.03 -23.33 4.79
N TYR A 9 11.59 -22.91 5.98
CA TYR A 9 11.90 -21.58 6.50
C TYR A 9 13.41 -21.34 6.62
N THR A 10 14.11 -22.29 7.25
CA THR A 10 15.57 -22.21 7.46
C THR A 10 16.34 -22.04 6.16
N ASN A 11 15.94 -22.72 5.09
CA ASN A 11 16.67 -22.74 3.81
C ASN A 11 16.26 -21.62 2.84
N ARG A 12 15.13 -20.94 3.07
CA ARG A 12 14.52 -20.05 2.06
C ARG A 12 14.17 -18.65 2.57
N CYS A 13 13.85 -18.53 3.86
CA CYS A 13 13.27 -17.31 4.43
C CYS A 13 14.19 -16.67 5.48
N ALA A 14 14.92 -17.48 6.25
CA ALA A 14 15.70 -17.04 7.41
C ALA A 14 16.78 -15.97 7.14
N SER A 15 17.23 -15.81 5.88
CA SER A 15 18.18 -14.75 5.51
C SER A 15 17.54 -13.35 5.46
N CYS A 16 16.22 -13.28 5.32
CA CYS A 16 15.44 -12.03 5.23
C CYS A 16 14.46 -11.87 6.42
N HIS A 17 14.20 -12.97 7.13
CA HIS A 17 13.28 -13.13 8.24
C HIS A 17 14.04 -13.78 9.39
N SER A 18 14.92 -13.04 10.05
CA SER A 18 15.89 -13.57 10.99
C SER A 18 15.38 -13.65 12.44
N ASP A 19 14.33 -12.90 12.77
CA ASP A 19 13.71 -12.85 14.11
C ASP A 19 12.23 -13.26 14.11
N ASP A 20 11.77 -13.85 13.01
CA ASP A 20 10.39 -14.30 12.86
C ASP A 20 10.13 -15.66 13.49
N THR A 21 8.90 -15.86 13.99
CA THR A 21 8.44 -17.22 14.30
C THR A 21 8.28 -17.98 12.98
N PRO A 22 8.94 -19.16 12.79
CA PRO A 22 8.83 -19.94 11.57
C PRO A 22 7.39 -20.45 11.37
N THR A 23 6.58 -19.68 10.65
CA THR A 23 5.20 -20.06 10.31
C THR A 23 5.09 -20.37 8.83
N CYS A 24 4.05 -21.15 8.47
CA CYS A 24 3.66 -21.34 7.08
C CYS A 24 3.46 -20.01 6.36
N ASN A 25 2.89 -19.01 7.02
CA ASN A 25 2.39 -17.79 6.37
C ASN A 25 3.46 -17.07 5.55
N GLY A 26 4.70 -17.08 6.03
CA GLY A 26 5.79 -16.41 5.34
C GLY A 26 6.59 -17.28 4.36
N CYS A 27 6.32 -18.59 4.33
CA CYS A 27 6.89 -19.53 3.34
C CYS A 27 5.93 -19.82 2.18
N HIS A 28 4.63 -19.55 2.37
CA HIS A 28 3.64 -19.62 1.30
C HIS A 28 3.61 -18.25 0.61
N GLU A 29 3.73 -18.29 -0.72
CA GLU A 29 3.46 -17.17 -1.64
C GLU A 29 2.40 -16.22 -1.08
N HIS A 30 2.62 -14.90 -1.22
CA HIS A 30 1.54 -13.91 -1.08
C HIS A 30 0.55 -14.10 -2.23
N ARG A 31 -0.24 -15.17 -2.19
CA ARG A 31 -1.24 -15.49 -3.18
C ARG A 31 -2.34 -14.48 -3.05
N GLY A 32 -2.66 -13.90 -4.17
CA GLY A 32 -3.77 -12.98 -4.21
C GLY A 32 -3.81 -12.29 -5.53
N ASN A 33 -5.03 -12.01 -5.96
CA ASN A 33 -5.22 -10.94 -6.92
C ASN A 33 -5.03 -9.63 -6.16
N VAL A 34 -3.80 -9.33 -5.71
CA VAL A 34 -3.52 -8.11 -4.96
C VAL A 34 -3.85 -6.94 -5.86
N GLN A 35 -4.76 -6.11 -5.38
CA GLN A 35 -5.23 -4.91 -6.05
C GLN A 35 -4.81 -3.69 -5.24
N ALA A 36 -4.52 -2.62 -5.96
CA ALA A 36 -4.28 -1.31 -5.41
C ALA A 36 -5.46 -0.41 -5.77
N HIS A 37 -5.98 0.32 -4.79
CA HIS A 37 -7.02 1.31 -5.02
C HIS A 37 -6.79 2.56 -4.16
N LEU A 38 -7.28 3.68 -4.66
CA LEU A 38 -7.24 4.96 -3.97
C LEU A 38 -8.42 5.10 -3.01
N ASN A 39 -8.23 5.84 -1.92
CA ASN A 39 -9.30 6.13 -0.96
C ASN A 39 -10.31 7.18 -1.46
N ALA A 40 -9.98 7.91 -2.52
CA ALA A 40 -10.84 8.87 -3.21
C ALA A 40 -10.59 8.86 -4.72
N ALA A 41 -11.60 9.25 -5.50
CA ALA A 41 -11.51 9.35 -6.96
C ALA A 41 -10.73 10.60 -7.43
N TYR A 42 -10.76 11.69 -6.65
CA TYR A 42 -10.12 12.96 -6.96
C TYR A 42 -9.46 13.55 -5.72
N TYR A 43 -8.39 14.31 -5.93
CA TYR A 43 -7.62 15.01 -4.89
C TYR A 43 -7.43 16.48 -5.27
N ALA A 44 -7.46 17.36 -4.27
CA ALA A 44 -6.93 18.70 -4.47
C ALA A 44 -5.39 18.67 -4.46
N PRO A 45 -4.74 19.68 -5.06
CA PRO A 45 -3.29 19.81 -4.98
C PRO A 45 -2.77 19.77 -3.53
N GLY A 46 -1.85 18.84 -3.25
CA GLY A 46 -1.26 18.68 -1.92
C GLY A 46 -2.13 17.97 -0.89
N ASP A 47 -3.30 17.44 -1.26
CA ASP A 47 -4.10 16.63 -0.35
C ASP A 47 -3.35 15.35 0.09
N PRO A 48 -3.58 14.87 1.32
CA PRO A 48 -3.16 13.52 1.68
C PRO A 48 -3.93 12.51 0.82
N LEU A 49 -3.20 11.59 0.19
CA LEU A 49 -3.76 10.46 -0.54
C LEU A 49 -3.35 9.15 0.11
N THR A 50 -4.25 8.18 0.06
CA THR A 50 -3.99 6.82 0.56
C THR A 50 -4.23 5.83 -0.55
N VAL A 51 -3.20 5.04 -0.84
CA VAL A 51 -3.32 3.83 -1.66
C VAL A 51 -3.47 2.63 -0.73
N ILE A 52 -4.49 1.83 -0.98
CA ILE A 52 -4.83 0.66 -0.19
C ILE A 52 -4.56 -0.58 -1.04
N LEU A 53 -3.67 -1.44 -0.55
CA LEU A 53 -3.46 -2.77 -1.10
C LEU A 53 -4.43 -3.76 -0.43
N THR A 54 -5.13 -4.56 -1.22
CA THR A 54 -6.09 -5.59 -0.75
C THR A 54 -5.99 -6.86 -1.57
N GLY A 55 -6.54 -7.96 -1.06
CA GLY A 55 -6.72 -9.20 -1.82
C GLY A 55 -5.59 -10.21 -1.69
N GLY A 56 -4.54 -9.90 -0.91
CA GLY A 56 -3.60 -10.91 -0.43
C GLY A 56 -4.24 -11.76 0.66
N GLN A 57 -3.91 -13.04 0.68
CA GLN A 57 -4.55 -14.04 1.55
C GLN A 57 -3.69 -14.39 2.78
N GLU A 58 -2.47 -13.88 2.81
CA GLU A 58 -1.45 -14.20 3.79
C GLU A 58 -1.33 -13.08 4.83
N TYR A 59 -0.99 -13.49 6.04
CA TYR A 59 -0.75 -12.60 7.18
C TYR A 59 0.76 -12.52 7.44
N GLY A 60 1.30 -11.32 7.66
CA GLY A 60 2.73 -11.11 7.94
C GLY A 60 3.59 -10.96 6.68
N TRP A 61 4.88 -10.66 6.86
CA TRP A 61 5.96 -10.57 5.85
C TRP A 61 5.60 -9.87 4.53
N ILE A 62 4.80 -8.79 4.58
CA ILE A 62 4.51 -7.94 3.41
C ILE A 62 5.33 -6.66 3.54
N ARG A 63 6.01 -6.30 2.45
CA ARG A 63 6.54 -4.95 2.26
C ARG A 63 5.70 -4.23 1.21
N GLY A 64 4.93 -3.23 1.62
CA GLY A 64 4.20 -2.34 0.71
C GLY A 64 5.07 -1.13 0.35
N ILE A 65 5.07 -0.74 -0.92
CA ILE A 65 5.83 0.40 -1.44
C ILE A 65 4.92 1.21 -2.35
N LEU A 66 4.97 2.53 -2.26
CA LEU A 66 4.31 3.41 -3.22
C LEU A 66 5.36 4.22 -3.97
N TYR A 67 5.35 4.09 -5.29
CA TYR A 67 6.14 4.89 -6.21
C TYR A 67 5.25 5.99 -6.81
N ASP A 68 5.77 7.21 -6.87
CA ASP A 68 5.11 8.30 -7.60
C ASP A 68 5.29 8.17 -9.13
N HIS A 69 4.73 9.13 -9.86
CA HIS A 69 4.82 9.22 -11.32
C HIS A 69 6.24 9.40 -11.90
N ASN A 70 7.25 9.63 -11.05
CA ASN A 70 8.66 9.71 -11.45
C ASN A 70 9.47 8.50 -10.96
N ASP A 71 8.79 7.41 -10.56
CA ASP A 71 9.41 6.19 -10.00
C ASP A 71 10.15 6.45 -8.67
N VAL A 72 9.74 7.46 -7.91
CA VAL A 72 10.31 7.77 -6.60
C VAL A 72 9.47 7.13 -5.50
N VAL A 73 10.10 6.44 -4.55
CA VAL A 73 9.43 5.90 -3.36
C VAL A 73 8.93 7.04 -2.47
N VAL A 74 7.60 7.14 -2.32
CA VAL A 74 6.93 8.18 -1.51
C VAL A 74 6.24 7.62 -0.27
N ALA A 75 6.02 6.30 -0.18
CA ALA A 75 5.55 5.64 1.03
C ALA A 75 6.09 4.21 1.15
N LEU A 76 6.27 3.76 2.39
CA LEU A 76 6.70 2.41 2.74
C LEU A 76 5.87 1.89 3.91
N ALA A 77 5.39 0.66 3.78
CA ALA A 77 4.87 -0.14 4.87
C ALA A 77 5.78 -1.36 5.02
N THR A 78 6.55 -1.40 6.10
CA THR A 78 7.50 -2.47 6.42
C THR A 78 7.56 -2.70 7.92
N GLY A 79 8.00 -3.88 8.34
CA GLY A 79 8.47 -4.11 9.70
C GLY A 79 9.87 -3.53 9.95
N PRO A 80 10.45 -3.78 11.14
CA PRO A 80 11.58 -3.03 11.71
C PRO A 80 12.84 -3.01 10.85
N THR A 81 13.04 -4.00 9.98
CA THR A 81 14.28 -4.18 9.21
C THR A 81 14.16 -3.78 7.73
N GLY A 82 12.98 -3.30 7.30
CA GLY A 82 12.81 -2.75 5.95
C GLY A 82 12.53 -3.78 4.85
N THR A 83 12.51 -5.08 5.18
CA THR A 83 12.31 -6.20 4.23
C THR A 83 10.91 -6.80 4.28
N GLY A 84 10.00 -6.18 5.01
CA GLY A 84 8.75 -6.79 5.47
C GLY A 84 8.75 -6.88 6.99
N ASP A 85 7.85 -7.66 7.55
CA ASP A 85 7.90 -8.01 8.97
C ASP A 85 9.04 -9.00 9.22
N ASP A 86 9.84 -8.76 10.26
CA ASP A 86 11.09 -9.47 10.63
C ASP A 86 11.14 -9.62 12.15
N GLY A 87 10.08 -10.22 12.69
CA GLY A 87 9.84 -10.35 14.11
C GLY A 87 9.41 -9.03 14.79
N GLY A 88 8.57 -9.17 15.82
CA GLY A 88 8.14 -8.07 16.68
C GLY A 88 6.63 -7.99 16.90
N THR A 89 6.15 -6.87 17.43
CA THR A 89 4.73 -6.52 17.45
C THR A 89 4.44 -5.58 16.30
N GLY A 90 3.72 -6.02 15.27
CA GLY A 90 3.34 -5.13 14.18
C GLY A 90 3.29 -5.77 12.80
N ASP A 91 2.92 -7.05 12.71
CA ASP A 91 2.72 -7.75 11.45
C ASP A 91 1.93 -6.87 10.48
N ILE A 92 2.49 -6.66 9.30
CA ILE A 92 1.76 -6.01 8.23
C ILE A 92 0.79 -7.04 7.67
N VAL A 93 -0.49 -6.69 7.72
CA VAL A 93 -1.59 -7.51 7.24
C VAL A 93 -2.38 -6.72 6.21
N PHE A 94 -2.92 -7.40 5.20
CA PHE A 94 -3.88 -6.76 4.31
C PHE A 94 -5.16 -6.40 5.10
N PRO A 95 -5.78 -5.23 4.85
CA PRO A 95 -5.36 -4.20 3.89
C PRO A 95 -4.14 -3.39 4.35
N VAL A 96 -3.21 -3.14 3.43
CA VAL A 96 -2.04 -2.27 3.69
C VAL A 96 -2.32 -0.87 3.16
N SER A 97 -2.20 0.14 4.02
CA SER A 97 -2.37 1.54 3.63
C SER A 97 -1.03 2.23 3.44
N LEU A 98 -0.84 2.87 2.28
CA LEU A 98 0.32 3.65 1.91
C LEU A 98 -0.11 5.11 1.75
N VAL A 99 0.40 5.99 2.60
CA VAL A 99 -0.02 7.39 2.68
C VAL A 99 1.06 8.29 2.06
N ALA A 100 0.64 9.18 1.17
CA ALA A 100 1.50 10.15 0.50
C ALA A 100 0.74 11.47 0.28
N THR A 101 1.35 12.39 -0.46
CA THR A 101 0.77 13.70 -0.81
C THR A 101 0.51 13.79 -2.31
N ALA A 102 -0.67 14.24 -2.69
CA ALA A 102 -1.03 14.46 -4.09
C ALA A 102 -0.13 15.52 -4.75
N PRO A 103 0.19 15.39 -6.05
CA PRO A 103 0.91 16.41 -6.80
C PRO A 103 0.30 17.81 -6.65
N THR A 104 1.13 18.84 -6.68
CA THR A 104 0.68 20.24 -6.51
C THR A 104 0.14 20.87 -7.79
N ALA A 105 0.25 20.19 -8.93
CA ALA A 105 -0.32 20.61 -10.19
C ALA A 105 -1.52 19.71 -10.52
N ALA A 106 -2.53 20.29 -11.18
CA ALA A 106 -3.65 19.51 -11.69
C ALA A 106 -3.19 18.60 -12.83
N GLY A 107 -3.80 17.42 -12.91
CA GLY A 107 -3.53 16.43 -13.94
C GLY A 107 -3.80 15.01 -13.47
N ASP A 108 -3.65 14.08 -14.42
CA ASP A 108 -3.70 12.64 -14.17
C ASP A 108 -2.28 12.11 -14.04
N TYR A 109 -2.03 11.41 -12.94
CA TYR A 109 -0.72 10.85 -12.61
C TYR A 109 -0.84 9.34 -12.46
N ILE A 110 -0.01 8.57 -13.17
CA ILE A 110 0.09 7.13 -12.97
C ILE A 110 1.15 6.89 -11.89
N TRP A 111 0.72 6.38 -10.75
CA TRP A 111 1.58 5.96 -9.65
C TRP A 111 1.59 4.43 -9.61
N GLU A 112 2.58 3.83 -8.95
CA GLU A 112 2.68 2.38 -8.83
C GLU A 112 2.70 1.95 -7.37
N ALA A 113 1.70 1.16 -6.99
CA ALA A 113 1.70 0.48 -5.71
C ALA A 113 2.37 -0.88 -5.89
N ALA A 114 3.37 -1.16 -5.08
CA ALA A 114 4.15 -2.38 -5.17
C ALA A 114 4.13 -3.16 -3.86
N TRP A 115 4.35 -4.46 -3.98
CA TRP A 115 4.58 -5.34 -2.85
C TRP A 115 5.62 -6.40 -3.22
N PHE A 116 6.39 -6.83 -2.22
CA PHE A 116 7.28 -7.98 -2.37
C PHE A 116 6.55 -9.26 -1.95
N GLY A 117 6.63 -10.30 -2.78
CA GLY A 117 6.08 -11.61 -2.46
C GLY A 117 6.62 -12.73 -3.32
N GLY A 118 6.29 -13.97 -2.96
CA GLY A 118 6.63 -15.14 -3.76
C GLY A 118 5.93 -15.10 -5.13
N VAL A 119 6.64 -15.52 -6.18
CA VAL A 119 6.10 -15.57 -7.56
C VAL A 119 5.33 -16.86 -7.87
N SER A 120 5.40 -17.84 -6.96
CA SER A 120 4.75 -19.14 -7.11
C SER A 120 4.70 -19.93 -5.80
N ALA A 121 3.76 -20.87 -5.78
CA ALA A 121 3.56 -21.87 -4.74
C ALA A 121 4.85 -22.58 -4.27
N GLY A 122 5.37 -22.22 -3.09
CA GLY A 122 6.54 -22.89 -2.50
C GLY A 122 7.86 -22.64 -3.24
N GLY A 123 7.88 -21.67 -4.16
CA GLY A 123 9.09 -21.21 -4.83
C GLY A 123 9.92 -20.32 -3.91
N GLY A 124 11.24 -20.41 -4.00
CA GLY A 124 12.15 -19.52 -3.26
C GLY A 124 12.31 -18.13 -3.88
N ALA A 125 11.83 -17.91 -5.10
CA ALA A 125 11.94 -16.64 -5.79
C ALA A 125 10.87 -15.65 -5.28
N HIS A 126 11.35 -14.52 -4.78
CA HIS A 126 10.54 -13.38 -4.37
C HIS A 126 10.88 -12.22 -5.30
N GLU A 127 9.86 -11.50 -5.77
CA GLU A 127 10.06 -10.32 -6.59
C GLU A 127 9.14 -9.18 -6.16
N GLU A 128 9.47 -7.99 -6.63
CA GLU A 128 8.59 -6.84 -6.52
C GLU A 128 7.51 -6.93 -7.61
N LEU A 129 6.26 -7.00 -7.19
CA LEU A 129 5.11 -6.90 -8.08
C LEU A 129 4.54 -5.49 -7.98
N ARG A 130 4.19 -4.89 -9.13
CA ARG A 130 3.66 -3.52 -9.21
C ARG A 130 2.28 -3.48 -9.84
N ARG A 131 1.43 -2.57 -9.37
CA ARG A 131 0.12 -2.26 -9.92
C ARG A 131 -0.04 -0.75 -10.09
N PRO A 132 -0.39 -0.27 -11.29
CA PRO A 132 -0.64 1.14 -11.50
C PRO A 132 -1.93 1.57 -10.80
N VAL A 133 -1.93 2.80 -10.29
CA VAL A 133 -3.12 3.54 -9.84
C VAL A 133 -3.10 4.92 -10.47
N THR A 134 -4.24 5.37 -10.97
CA THR A 134 -4.37 6.71 -11.56
C THR A 134 -4.85 7.70 -10.51
N VAL A 135 -3.99 8.66 -10.16
CA VAL A 135 -4.29 9.76 -9.24
C VAL A 135 -4.77 10.95 -10.05
N HIS A 136 -6.03 11.35 -9.84
CA HIS A 136 -6.62 12.52 -10.47
C HIS A 136 -6.50 13.73 -9.54
N VAL A 137 -5.74 14.75 -9.96
CA VAL A 137 -5.60 16.02 -9.24
C VAL A 137 -6.33 17.12 -9.98
N GLU A 138 -7.26 17.80 -9.30
CA GLU A 138 -8.05 18.87 -9.90
C GLU A 138 -7.96 20.16 -9.08
N ILE A 139 -7.78 21.29 -9.78
CA ILE A 139 -7.97 22.61 -9.17
C ILE A 139 -9.44 22.97 -9.38
N ILE A 140 -10.23 22.95 -8.30
CA ILE A 140 -11.61 23.43 -8.35
C ILE A 140 -11.60 24.96 -8.40
N THR A 141 -11.57 25.52 -9.61
CA THR A 141 -11.84 26.95 -9.83
C THR A 141 -13.33 27.15 -10.03
N GLY A 142 -14.06 27.41 -8.96
CA GLY A 142 -15.48 27.78 -9.04
C GLY A 142 -16.35 27.01 -8.07
N VAL A 143 -16.25 27.35 -6.79
CA VAL A 143 -17.47 27.35 -5.98
C VAL A 143 -18.33 28.46 -6.60
N PRO A 144 -19.54 28.21 -7.14
CA PRO A 144 -20.48 29.31 -7.29
C PRO A 144 -20.60 29.91 -5.89
N GLU A 145 -20.49 31.23 -5.72
CA GLU A 145 -20.64 31.85 -4.42
C GLU A 145 -21.96 31.37 -3.79
N LEU A 146 -21.89 30.32 -2.97
CA LEU A 146 -22.93 30.01 -2.02
C LEU A 146 -22.86 31.18 -1.04
N PRO A 147 -24.01 31.79 -0.69
CA PRO A 147 -24.02 32.94 0.19
C PRO A 147 -23.18 32.61 1.41
N PHE A 148 -22.15 33.42 1.63
CA PHE A 148 -21.19 33.32 2.72
C PHE A 148 -21.93 32.94 4.01
N ASP A 149 -21.77 31.69 4.42
CA ASP A 149 -22.13 31.24 5.76
C ASP A 149 -20.89 31.46 6.65
N PRO A 150 -20.91 32.46 7.55
CA PRO A 150 -19.78 32.74 8.42
C PRO A 150 -19.48 31.60 9.43
N GLU A 151 -20.29 30.53 9.48
CA GLU A 151 -20.14 29.43 10.45
C GLU A 151 -19.55 28.13 9.88
N GLY A 152 -18.68 28.21 8.87
CA GLY A 152 -17.68 27.16 8.64
C GLY A 152 -18.11 26.02 7.70
N GLY A 153 -18.19 26.33 6.41
CA GLY A 153 -18.23 25.34 5.34
C GLY A 153 -16.94 24.50 5.30
N SER A 154 -16.91 23.44 6.09
CA SER A 154 -15.84 22.45 6.13
C SER A 154 -15.76 21.67 4.80
N TRP A 155 -14.53 21.38 4.35
CA TRP A 155 -14.18 20.52 3.21
C TRP A 155 -14.97 19.20 3.14
N SER A 156 -15.50 18.71 4.28
CA SER A 156 -16.39 17.56 4.34
C SER A 156 -17.69 17.71 3.53
N THR A 157 -18.20 18.94 3.36
CA THR A 157 -19.49 19.19 2.70
C THR A 157 -19.40 19.07 1.18
N ILE A 158 -18.23 19.36 0.60
CA ILE A 158 -18.01 19.26 -0.86
C ILE A 158 -17.83 17.80 -1.30
N LYS A 159 -17.20 16.96 -0.47
CA LYS A 159 -17.06 15.51 -0.75
C LYS A 159 -18.39 14.75 -0.79
N ALA A 160 -19.47 15.31 -0.23
CA ALA A 160 -20.79 14.68 -0.22
C ALA A 160 -21.61 14.92 -1.52
N LEU A 161 -21.10 15.70 -2.46
CA LEU A 161 -21.79 16.08 -3.69
C LEU A 161 -21.38 15.25 -4.92
N TYR A 162 -20.46 14.29 -4.78
CA TYR A 162 -20.01 13.37 -5.83
C TYR A 162 -19.88 11.94 -5.30
#